data_AF-A0A7G8WR64-F1
#
_entry.id   AF-A0A7G8WR64-F1
#
_cell.length_a   1.000
_cell.length_b   1.000
_cell.length_c   1.000
_cell.angle_alpha   90.00
_cell.angle_beta   90.00
_cell.angle_gamma   90.00
#
_symmetry.space_group_name_H-M   'P 1'
#
loop_
_entity.id
_entity.type
_entity.pdbx_description
1 polymer ?
#
loop_
_entity_poly.entity_id
_entity_poly.type
_entity_poly.pdbx_seq_one_letter_code
_entity_poly.pdbx_strand_id
1 'polypeptide(L)' 'MTRLNVYLPDELAAEAKKAGLNLSAVTQEAVRRTLAERTTDAWLATVATTSSTERVPHDRALDALDAARDEAPTRHG' A
#
# COMPACT_ATOMS: atom_id res chain seq x y z
N MET A 1 -14.18 8.52 -15.97
CA MET A 1 -12.71 8.66 -15.97
C MET A 1 -12.36 10.09 -16.31
N THR A 2 -11.39 10.68 -15.62
CA THR A 2 -10.88 12.03 -15.92
C THR A 2 -9.75 11.94 -16.94
N ARG A 3 -9.70 12.88 -17.89
CA ARG A 3 -8.64 12.93 -18.90
C ARG A 3 -7.41 13.65 -18.33
N LEU A 4 -6.25 13.01 -18.44
CA LEU A 4 -4.94 13.53 -18.03
C LEU A 4 -3.98 13.41 -19.22
N ASN A 5 -3.14 14.44 -19.44
CA ASN A 5 -2.07 14.39 -20.42
C ASN A 5 -0.75 14.08 -19.72
N VAL A 6 0.04 13.17 -20.29
CA VAL A 6 1.40 12.83 -19.83
C VAL A 6 2.37 13.21 -20.91
N TYR A 7 3.41 13.98 -20.55
CA TYR A 7 4.45 14.41 -21.48
C TYR A 7 5.64 13.45 -21.39
N LEU A 8 6.15 13.06 -22.55
CA LEU A 8 7.26 12.12 -22.71
C LEU A 8 8.29 12.76 -23.65
N PRO A 9 9.59 12.48 -23.48
CA PRO A 9 10.60 12.77 -24.49
C PRO A 9 10.22 12.13 -25.83
N ASP A 10 10.51 12.82 -26.94
CA ASP A 10 10.10 12.39 -28.29
C ASP A 10 10.61 10.99 -28.65
N GLU A 11 11.86 10.69 -28.27
CA GLU A 11 12.48 9.37 -28.43
C GLU A 11 11.70 8.27 -27.70
N LEU A 12 11.33 8.50 -26.44
CA LEU A 12 10.57 7.55 -25.63
C LEU A 12 9.15 7.37 -26.15
N ALA A 13 8.51 8.45 -26.62
CA ALA A 13 7.20 8.39 -27.25
C ALA A 13 7.24 7.56 -28.56
N ALA A 14 8.29 7.73 -29.36
CA ALA A 14 8.50 6.96 -30.59
C ALA A 14 8.72 5.46 -30.29
N GLU A 15 9.54 5.14 -29.29
CA GLU A 15 9.78 3.76 -28.85
C GLU A 15 8.50 3.10 -28.33
N ALA A 16 7.75 3.79 -27.45
CA ALA A 16 6.49 3.28 -26.90
C ALA A 16 5.46 3.02 -28.00
N LYS A 17 5.38 3.91 -29.00
CA LYS A 17 4.50 3.74 -30.16
C LYS A 17 4.92 2.56 -31.02
N LYS A 18 6.22 2.42 -31.30
CA LYS A 18 6.78 1.31 -32.08
C LYS A 18 6.52 -0.04 -31.40
N ALA A 19 6.61 -0.08 -30.07
CA ALA A 19 6.32 -1.26 -29.27
C ALA A 19 4.82 -1.54 -29.07
N GLY A 20 3.93 -0.66 -29.55
CA GLY A 20 2.48 -0.82 -29.40
C GLY A 20 2.00 -0.75 -27.95
N LEU A 21 2.73 -0.03 -27.08
CA LEU A 21 2.40 0.04 -25.66
C LEU A 21 1.08 0.78 -25.41
N ASN A 22 0.23 0.19 -24.56
CA ASN A 22 -0.92 0.88 -24.02
C ASN A 22 -0.46 1.85 -22.91
N LEU A 23 -0.09 3.08 -23.31
CA LEU A 23 0.37 4.13 -22.41
C LEU A 23 -0.59 4.43 -21.27
N SER A 24 -1.90 4.32 -21.50
CA SER A 24 -2.89 4.50 -20.44
C SER A 24 -2.80 3.42 -19.37
N ALA A 25 -2.66 2.15 -19.77
CA ALA A 25 -2.49 1.04 -18.84
C ALA A 25 -1.17 1.16 -18.05
N VAL A 26 -0.06 1.47 -18.74
CA VAL A 26 1.25 1.68 -18.11
C VAL A 26 1.20 2.83 -17.10
N THR A 27 0.59 3.96 -17.47
CA THR A 27 0.46 5.12 -16.59
C THR A 27 -0.39 4.79 -15.36
N GLN A 28 -1.53 4.12 -15.55
CA GLN A 28 -2.41 3.73 -14.44
C GLN A 28 -1.70 2.79 -13.46
N GLU A 29 -0.93 1.83 -13.97
CA GLU A 29 -0.16 0.93 -13.13
C GLU A 29 0.92 1.67 -12.35
N ALA A 30 1.69 2.53 -13.01
CA ALA A 30 2.71 3.34 -12.36
C ALA A 30 2.13 4.24 -11.27
N VAL A 31 0.95 4.84 -11.51
CA VAL A 31 0.23 5.65 -10.52
C VAL A 31 -0.22 4.79 -9.34
N ARG A 32 -0.84 3.63 -9.58
CA ARG A 32 -1.27 2.72 -8.51
C ARG A 32 -0.11 2.26 -7.64
N ARG A 33 0.99 1.85 -8.26
CA ARG A 33 2.20 1.42 -7.53
C ARG A 33 2.77 2.54 -6.67
N THR A 34 2.95 3.73 -7.24
CA THR A 34 3.45 4.90 -6.52
C THR A 34 2.54 5.28 -5.34
N LEU A 35 1.22 5.19 -5.52
CA LEU A 35 0.27 5.45 -4.45
C LEU A 35 0.38 4.40 -3.35
N ALA A 36 0.47 3.11 -3.69
CA ALA A 36 0.62 2.03 -2.72
C ALA A 36 1.91 2.13 -1.90
N GLU A 37 3.04 2.49 -2.54
CA GLU A 37 4.31 2.78 -1.87
C GLU A 37 4.12 3.91 -0.84
N ARG A 38 3.49 5.03 -1.25
CA ARG A 38 3.21 6.16 -0.35
C ARG A 38 2.23 5.82 0.76
N THR A 39 1.24 4.97 0.51
CA THR A 39 0.31 4.51 1.56
C THR A 39 1.05 3.69 2.61
N THR A 40 2.00 2.86 2.19
CA THR A 40 2.84 2.08 3.12
C THR A 40 3.72 3.00 3.96
N ASP A 41 4.38 3.98 3.32
CA ASP A 41 5.20 4.97 4.04
C ASP A 41 4.37 5.83 5.00
N ALA A 42 3.19 6.27 4.56
CA ALA A 42 2.27 7.02 5.40
C ALA A 42 1.79 6.18 6.59
N TRP A 43 1.46 4.91 6.37
CA TRP A 43 1.11 3.99 7.45
C TRP A 43 2.27 3.77 8.42
N LEU A 44 3.49 3.54 7.93
CA LEU A 44 4.69 3.42 8.77
C LEU A 44 4.94 4.67 9.60
N ALA A 45 4.72 5.86 9.03
CA ALA A 45 4.81 7.12 9.78
C ALA A 45 3.79 7.16 10.93
N THR A 46 2.55 6.69 10.72
CA THR A 46 1.56 6.60 11.81
C THR A 46 2.00 5.64 12.92
N VAL A 47 2.52 4.46 12.57
CA VAL A 47 3.04 3.49 13.55
C VAL A 47 4.19 4.09 14.34
N ALA A 48 5.14 4.78 13.70
CA ALA A 48 6.25 5.43 14.39
C ALA A 48 5.78 6.51 15.40
N THR A 49 4.69 7.23 15.09
CA THR A 49 4.12 8.25 15.99
C THR A 49 3.26 7.67 17.11
N THR A 50 2.66 6.49 16.91
CA THR A 50 1.74 5.86 17.88
C THR A 50 2.41 4.78 18.72
N SER A 51 3.59 4.30 18.32
CA SER A 51 4.35 3.31 19.07
C SER A 51 4.75 3.89 20.43
N SER A 52 4.16 3.36 21.50
CA SER A 52 4.70 3.54 22.84
C SER A 52 6.13 3.02 22.86
N THR A 53 7.04 3.74 23.52
CA THR A 53 8.46 3.38 23.68
C THR A 53 8.70 2.06 24.43
N GLU A 54 7.65 1.45 24.95
CA GLU A 54 7.71 0.18 25.68
C GLU A 54 7.83 -1.00 24.70
N ARG A 55 8.94 -1.74 24.79
CA ARG A 55 9.13 -2.98 24.05
C ARG A 55 8.28 -4.08 24.68
N VAL A 56 7.28 -4.56 23.95
CA VAL A 56 6.45 -5.71 24.37
C VAL A 56 7.20 -7.02 24.05
N PRO A 57 7.44 -7.89 25.03
CA PRO A 57 7.99 -9.23 24.82
C PRO A 57 7.09 -10.09 23.91
N HIS A 58 7.70 -10.96 23.10
CA HIS A 58 6.97 -11.78 22.13
C HIS A 58 5.98 -12.75 22.77
N ASP A 59 6.39 -13.39 23.87
CA ASP A 59 5.56 -14.27 24.68
C ASP A 59 4.30 -13.55 25.19
N ARG A 60 4.44 -12.35 25.74
CA ARG A 60 3.32 -11.53 26.19
C ARG A 60 2.33 -11.20 25.06
N ALA A 61 2.82 -10.98 23.85
CA ALA A 61 1.97 -10.72 22.69
C ALA A 61 1.20 -11.97 22.25
N LEU A 62 1.84 -13.15 22.30
CA LEU A 62 1.18 -14.43 22.01
C LEU A 62 0.13 -14.77 23.07
N ASP A 63 0.46 -14.60 24.35
CA ASP A 63 -0.49 -14.83 25.45
C ASP A 63 -1.75 -13.97 25.30
N ALA A 64 -1.59 -12.69 24.91
CA ALA A 64 -2.72 -11.80 24.67
C ALA A 64 -3.56 -12.23 23.45
N LEU A 65 -2.91 -12.71 22.39
CA LEU A 65 -3.59 -13.20 21.18
C LEU A 65 -4.37 -14.48 21.46
N ASP A 66 -3.81 -15.40 22.22
CA ASP A 66 -4.47 -16.65 22.57
C ASP A 66 -5.63 -16.41 23.55
N ALA A 67 -5.45 -15.50 24.52
CA ALA A 67 -6.56 -15.06 25.37
C ALA A 67 -7.74 -14.45 24.57
N ALA A 68 -7.46 -13.69 23.51
CA ALA A 68 -8.50 -13.13 22.64
C ALA A 68 -9.18 -14.19 21.74
N ARG A 69 -8.48 -15.28 21.40
CA ARG A 69 -9.07 -16.41 20.65
C ARG A 69 -9.95 -17.29 21.54
N ASP A 70 -9.58 -17.42 22.80
CA ASP A 70 -10.32 -18.17 23.81
C ASP A 70 -11.54 -17.38 24.33
N GLU A 71 -11.60 -16.07 24.06
CA GLU A 71 -12.81 -15.27 24.24
C GLU A 71 -13.88 -15.75 23.24
N ALA A 72 -14.86 -16.50 23.73
CA ALA A 72 -15.92 -17.09 22.92
C ALA A 72 -16.59 -16.05 22.00
N PRO A 73 -17.02 -16.41 20.77
CA PRO A 73 -17.69 -15.47 19.89
C PRO A 73 -18.93 -14.94 20.59
N THR A 74 -18.91 -13.66 20.95
CA THR A 74 -20.12 -12.95 21.32
C THR A 74 -21.03 -13.04 20.11
N ARG A 75 -22.10 -13.82 20.28
CA ARG A 75 -23.13 -14.06 19.28
C ARG A 75 -23.69 -12.71 18.82
N HIS A 76 -23.19 -12.18 17.71
CA HIS A 76 -23.88 -11.16 16.97
C HIS A 76 -25.02 -11.86 16.22
N GLY A 77 -26.21 -11.84 16.85
CA GLY A 77 -27.47 -12.08 16.15
C GLY A 77 -27.85 -10.87 15.31
#